data_AF-A0A938QTU9-F1
#
_entry.id   AF-A0A938QTU9-F1
#
_cell.length_a   1.000
_cell.length_b   1.000
_cell.length_c   1.000
_cell.angle_alpha   90.00
_cell.angle_beta   90.00
_cell.angle_gamma   90.00
#
_symmetry.space_group_name_H-M   'P 1'
#
loop_
_entity.id
_entity.type
_entity.pdbx_description
1 polymer ?
#
loop_
_entity_poly.entity_id
_entity_poly.type
_entity_poly.pdbx_seq_one_letter_code
_entity_poly.pdbx_strand_id
1 'polypeptide(L)'
;MTRTPRALLLVAIVGVALQALGTACADDAGEGEGEGEGEGEGEGEGEGEVPPYLEQLDDARDLALLAAGDGPVAGAVKYVAAVSGVAPRAPVFDRCLFQDMHRHEYHLPFLQSLDGGEALDFDDYQELVLRRATRAWWGGEVRVLERPHPLTGGPITFAVSLYTEDTPDNRLVIDDVRAVHAVMQRCAPGLAAAFAFVPVSNEQRTTAVAIEATLAAEGIAVWLP
;
A
#
# COMPACT_ATOMS: atom_id res chain seq x y z
N MET A 1 -52.97 4.66 -11.22
CA MET A 1 -52.32 5.76 -11.95
C MET A 1 -52.59 7.07 -11.21
N THR A 2 -51.71 7.44 -10.28
CA THR A 2 -51.81 8.69 -9.53
C THR A 2 -50.41 9.28 -9.44
N ARG A 3 -50.23 10.42 -10.13
CA ARG A 3 -48.95 11.13 -10.31
C ARG A 3 -48.64 11.94 -9.04
N THR A 4 -47.50 11.71 -8.42
CA THR A 4 -46.93 12.58 -7.39
C THR A 4 -46.10 13.70 -8.03
N PRO A 5 -46.21 14.94 -7.53
CA PRO A 5 -45.52 16.10 -8.12
C PRO A 5 -44.05 16.19 -7.70
N ARG A 6 -43.23 16.63 -8.65
CA ARG A 6 -41.81 16.96 -8.52
C ARG A 6 -41.65 18.21 -7.65
N ALA A 7 -40.87 18.11 -6.58
CA ALA A 7 -40.36 19.28 -5.86
C ALA A 7 -39.00 19.67 -6.47
N LEU A 8 -39.01 20.79 -7.18
CA LEU A 8 -37.84 21.54 -7.64
C LEU A 8 -37.25 22.26 -6.41
N LEU A 9 -35.98 22.07 -6.07
CA LEU A 9 -35.29 22.93 -5.10
C LEU A 9 -34.17 23.68 -5.81
N LEU A 10 -34.29 25.01 -5.77
CA LEU A 10 -33.39 25.99 -6.34
C LEU A 10 -32.11 26.17 -5.50
N VAL A 11 -30.99 26.19 -6.23
CA VAL A 11 -29.75 26.95 -6.10
C VAL A 11 -29.69 28.04 -5.01
N ALA A 12 -28.58 28.04 -4.25
CA ALA A 12 -27.93 29.25 -3.78
C ALA A 12 -26.40 29.10 -3.93
N ILE A 13 -25.85 29.71 -4.97
CA ILE A 13 -24.43 29.96 -5.17
C ILE A 13 -24.08 31.19 -4.32
N VAL A 14 -23.20 31.03 -3.33
CA VAL A 14 -22.58 32.15 -2.62
C VAL A 14 -21.09 32.13 -2.93
N GLY A 15 -20.69 33.04 -3.81
CA GLY A 15 -19.29 33.40 -4.01
C GLY A 15 -18.86 34.44 -2.99
N VAL A 16 -17.68 34.24 -2.41
CA VAL A 16 -16.91 35.25 -1.64
C VAL A 16 -15.44 34.94 -1.97
N ALA A 17 -14.83 35.67 -2.91
CA ALA A 17 -14.13 36.95 -2.75
C ALA A 17 -12.64 36.80 -2.40
N LEU A 18 -11.86 36.81 -3.48
CA LEU A 18 -10.51 37.32 -3.67
C LEU A 18 -10.02 38.34 -2.61
N GLN A 19 -8.91 38.05 -1.93
CA GLN A 19 -7.96 39.00 -1.32
C GLN A 19 -6.56 38.38 -1.45
N ALA A 20 -5.66 38.92 -2.28
CA ALA A 20 -4.85 40.13 -2.15
C ALA A 20 -3.41 39.80 -1.67
N LEU A 21 -2.53 39.88 -2.67
CA LEU A 21 -1.07 40.04 -2.65
C LEU A 21 -0.47 40.59 -1.34
N GLY A 22 0.53 39.87 -0.82
CA GLY A 22 1.50 40.36 0.15
C GLY A 22 2.92 40.13 -0.38
N THR A 23 3.46 41.14 -1.07
CA THR A 23 4.87 41.24 -1.43
C THR A 23 5.65 41.79 -0.24
N ALA A 24 6.68 41.08 0.22
CA ALA A 24 7.71 41.66 1.07
C ALA A 24 9.07 41.13 0.62
N CYS A 25 9.81 42.00 -0.07
CA CYS A 25 11.22 41.84 -0.37
C CYS A 25 12.02 41.91 0.92
N ALA A 26 12.95 40.98 1.12
CA ALA A 26 14.09 41.16 2.00
C ALA A 26 15.32 40.66 1.26
N ASP A 27 16.00 41.60 0.60
CA ASP A 27 17.38 41.47 0.18
C ASP A 27 18.25 41.37 1.42
N ASP A 28 18.99 40.27 1.58
CA ASP A 28 20.19 40.27 2.40
C ASP A 28 21.32 39.59 1.62
N ALA A 29 22.24 40.43 1.19
CA ALA A 29 23.41 40.07 0.41
C ALA A 29 24.53 39.66 1.38
N GLY A 30 24.75 38.35 1.51
CA GLY A 30 25.91 37.78 2.18
C GLY A 30 26.91 37.28 1.15
N GLU A 31 27.87 38.12 0.76
CA GLU A 31 29.07 37.72 0.02
C GLU A 31 30.01 36.96 0.98
N GLY A 32 30.17 35.67 0.74
CA GLY A 32 31.15 34.82 1.42
C GLY A 32 31.99 34.09 0.39
N GLU A 33 33.10 34.70 0.00
CA GLU A 33 34.16 34.05 -0.78
C GLU A 33 34.90 33.05 0.11
N GLY A 34 34.76 31.77 -0.21
CA GLY A 34 35.49 30.68 0.43
C GLY A 34 35.98 29.71 -0.63
N GLU A 35 37.14 30.01 -1.20
CA GLU A 35 37.89 29.07 -2.04
C GLU A 35 38.41 27.92 -1.16
N GLY A 36 37.82 26.74 -1.35
CA GLY A 36 38.28 25.49 -0.78
C GLY A 36 38.37 24.45 -1.87
N GLU A 37 39.49 24.43 -2.58
CA GLU A 37 39.86 23.32 -3.47
C GLU A 37 40.17 22.09 -2.61
N GLY A 38 39.17 21.25 -2.44
CA GLY A 38 39.31 19.88 -1.94
C GLY A 38 39.03 18.92 -3.08
N GLU A 39 40.08 18.51 -3.80
CA GLU A 39 40.03 17.33 -4.66
C GLU A 39 39.92 16.08 -3.79
N GLY A 40 38.70 15.77 -3.39
CA GLY A 40 38.32 14.46 -2.90
C GLY A 40 37.77 13.68 -4.08
N GLU A 41 38.61 12.88 -4.74
CA GLU A 41 38.15 11.80 -5.59
C GLU A 41 37.43 10.77 -4.70
N GLY A 42 36.13 11.00 -4.49
CA GLY A 42 35.23 10.03 -3.89
C GLY A 42 34.93 8.96 -4.93
N GLU A 43 35.75 7.91 -4.92
CA GLU A 43 35.43 6.69 -5.64
C GLU A 43 34.10 6.10 -5.15
N GLY A 44 33.20 5.84 -6.10
CA GLY A 44 32.32 4.67 -6.03
C GLY A 44 30.94 4.86 -5.39
N GLU A 45 30.08 5.66 -5.99
CA GLU A 45 28.65 5.31 -6.01
C GLU A 45 28.45 4.33 -7.16
N GLY A 46 28.84 3.07 -6.93
CA GLY A 46 28.32 1.99 -7.76
C GLY A 46 26.81 2.11 -7.70
N GLU A 47 26.17 2.26 -8.85
CA GLU A 47 24.72 2.13 -9.01
C GLU A 47 24.33 0.77 -8.44
N GLY A 48 24.06 0.74 -7.13
CA GLY A 48 23.81 -0.47 -6.39
C GLY A 48 22.58 -1.09 -7.02
N GLU A 49 22.76 -2.28 -7.59
CA GLU A 49 21.66 -3.00 -8.18
C GLU A 49 20.52 -3.09 -7.16
N VAL A 50 19.36 -2.48 -7.49
CA VAL A 50 18.19 -2.49 -6.61
C VAL A 50 17.85 -3.96 -6.32
N PRO A 51 17.75 -4.36 -5.04
CA PRO A 51 17.45 -5.74 -4.71
C PRO A 51 16.08 -6.15 -5.30
N PRO A 52 15.88 -7.43 -5.64
CA PRO A 52 14.63 -7.88 -6.25
C PRO A 52 13.41 -7.73 -5.34
N TYR A 53 13.63 -7.49 -4.05
CA TYR A 53 12.61 -7.17 -3.05
C TYR A 53 13.23 -6.51 -1.83
N LEU A 54 12.41 -5.89 -0.99
CA LEU A 54 12.76 -5.50 0.37
C LEU A 54 12.01 -6.38 1.38
N GLU A 55 12.62 -6.62 2.54
CA GLU A 55 11.96 -7.37 3.63
C GLU A 55 11.19 -6.45 4.59
N GLN A 56 11.50 -5.15 4.53
CA GLN A 56 10.88 -4.11 5.35
C GLN A 56 10.70 -2.84 4.51
N LEU A 57 9.60 -2.11 4.75
CA LEU A 57 9.40 -0.75 4.24
C LEU A 57 9.54 0.23 5.40
N ASP A 58 10.62 0.99 5.43
CA ASP A 58 10.87 1.97 6.48
C ASP A 58 10.12 3.27 6.22
N ASP A 59 10.06 3.71 4.95
CA ASP A 59 9.34 4.92 4.59
C ASP A 59 8.78 4.94 3.15
N ALA A 60 8.19 6.07 2.75
CA ALA A 60 7.56 6.22 1.45
C ALA A 60 8.54 6.13 0.26
N ARG A 61 9.84 6.38 0.48
CA ARG A 61 10.87 6.27 -0.54
C ARG A 61 11.12 4.81 -0.93
N ASP A 62 10.98 3.87 -0.01
CA ASP A 62 11.08 2.44 -0.31
C ASP A 62 9.95 1.99 -1.24
N LEU A 63 8.74 2.51 -1.03
CA LEU A 63 7.63 2.28 -1.96
C LEU A 63 7.93 2.87 -3.34
N ALA A 64 8.47 4.10 -3.40
CA ALA A 64 8.82 4.73 -4.66
C ALA A 64 9.97 4.00 -5.40
N LEU A 65 10.89 3.39 -4.66
CA LEU A 65 12.00 2.59 -5.20
C LEU A 65 11.50 1.30 -5.86
N LEU A 66 10.48 0.66 -5.27
CA LEU A 66 9.95 -0.63 -5.74
C LEU A 66 8.79 -0.50 -6.73
N ALA A 67 8.04 0.59 -6.70
CA ALA A 67 6.83 0.74 -7.51
C ALA A 67 7.16 1.02 -8.98
N ALA A 68 6.51 0.27 -9.88
CA ALA A 68 6.62 0.53 -11.30
C ALA A 68 6.09 1.94 -11.65
N GLY A 69 6.82 2.65 -12.52
CA GLY A 69 6.50 4.03 -12.89
C GLY A 69 5.30 4.17 -13.82
N ASP A 70 5.00 3.15 -14.63
CA ASP A 70 3.95 3.17 -15.65
C ASP A 70 3.13 1.87 -15.65
N GLY A 71 1.91 1.93 -16.20
CA GLY A 71 1.05 0.75 -16.40
C GLY A 71 -0.08 0.59 -15.38
N PRO A 72 -0.83 -0.52 -15.44
CA PRO A 72 -2.04 -0.73 -14.63
C PRO A 72 -1.75 -0.86 -13.12
N VAL A 73 -0.50 -1.14 -12.74
CA VAL A 73 -0.02 -1.25 -11.36
C VAL A 73 0.83 -0.06 -10.90
N ALA A 74 0.83 1.04 -11.67
CA ALA A 74 1.66 2.21 -11.37
C ALA A 74 1.44 2.72 -9.93
N GLY A 75 2.54 2.98 -9.22
CA GLY A 75 2.51 3.49 -7.84
C GLY A 75 2.07 2.48 -6.77
N ALA A 76 1.98 1.19 -7.10
CA ALA A 76 1.73 0.11 -6.14
C ALA A 76 2.94 -0.81 -6.01
N VAL A 77 3.14 -1.34 -4.81
CA VAL A 77 4.13 -2.38 -4.50
C VAL A 77 3.38 -3.62 -4.03
N LYS A 78 3.65 -4.75 -4.65
CA LYS A 78 3.06 -6.03 -4.25
C LYS A 78 3.83 -6.60 -3.06
N TYR A 79 3.12 -7.20 -2.11
CA TYR A 79 3.74 -7.86 -0.96
C TYR A 79 3.30 -9.31 -0.84
N VAL A 80 4.21 -10.16 -0.36
CA VAL A 80 3.90 -11.52 0.11
C VAL A 80 4.45 -11.67 1.53
N ALA A 81 3.68 -12.28 2.43
CA ALA A 81 4.11 -12.47 3.81
C ALA A 81 3.57 -13.76 4.41
N ALA A 82 4.28 -14.34 5.37
CA ALA A 82 3.83 -15.56 6.04
C ALA A 82 2.53 -15.36 6.85
N VAL A 83 1.65 -16.36 6.84
CA VAL A 83 0.50 -16.43 7.75
C VAL A 83 0.99 -16.87 9.13
N SER A 84 0.68 -16.08 10.16
CA SER A 84 1.05 -16.40 11.53
C SER A 84 0.43 -17.73 11.99
N GLY A 85 1.22 -18.58 12.66
CA GLY A 85 0.78 -19.88 13.14
C GLY A 85 0.76 -20.99 12.08
N VAL A 86 1.04 -20.69 10.82
CA VAL A 86 1.27 -21.69 9.76
C VAL A 86 2.77 -22.01 9.69
N ALA A 87 3.12 -23.27 9.42
CA ALA A 87 4.50 -23.68 9.29
C ALA A 87 5.19 -22.89 8.15
N PRO A 88 6.39 -22.29 8.39
CA PRO A 88 7.13 -21.58 7.36
C PRO A 88 7.40 -22.46 6.13
N ARG A 89 7.23 -21.89 4.95
CA ARG A 89 7.38 -22.60 3.67
C ARG A 89 8.14 -21.75 2.66
N ALA A 90 9.07 -22.37 1.93
CA ALA A 90 9.76 -21.76 0.81
C ALA A 90 8.77 -21.27 -0.27
N PRO A 91 9.04 -20.14 -0.95
CA PRO A 91 10.23 -19.30 -0.78
C PRO A 91 10.09 -18.22 0.31
N VAL A 92 8.90 -18.02 0.88
CA VAL A 92 8.62 -16.87 1.78
C VAL A 92 9.19 -17.08 3.19
N PHE A 93 9.08 -18.30 3.72
CA PHE A 93 9.42 -18.66 5.11
C PHE A 93 8.67 -17.79 6.14
N ASP A 94 9.38 -17.07 7.01
CA ASP A 94 8.85 -16.17 8.05
C ASP A 94 9.01 -14.68 7.68
N ARG A 95 9.36 -14.40 6.42
CA ARG A 95 9.69 -13.07 5.92
C ARG A 95 8.47 -12.31 5.42
N CYS A 96 8.66 -11.01 5.26
CA CYS A 96 7.85 -10.16 4.39
C CYS A 96 8.66 -9.89 3.14
N LEU A 97 8.00 -9.88 1.98
CA LEU A 97 8.66 -9.67 0.70
C LEU A 97 7.87 -8.58 -0.04
N PHE A 98 8.44 -7.38 -0.11
CA PHE A 98 7.94 -6.28 -0.92
C PHE A 98 8.64 -6.31 -2.27
N GLN A 99 7.90 -6.70 -3.30
CA GLN A 99 8.40 -7.06 -4.62
C GLN A 99 8.85 -5.81 -5.41
N ASP A 100 10.01 -5.89 -6.06
CA ASP A 100 10.40 -4.91 -7.08
C ASP A 100 9.50 -5.08 -8.32
N MET A 101 8.60 -4.12 -8.52
CA MET A 101 7.61 -4.13 -9.58
C MET A 101 8.19 -3.77 -10.95
N HIS A 102 9.43 -3.26 -11.01
CA HIS A 102 10.16 -3.07 -12.27
C HIS A 102 10.66 -4.39 -12.85
N ARG A 103 11.01 -5.35 -11.98
CA ARG A 103 11.53 -6.67 -12.36
C ARG A 103 10.42 -7.68 -12.58
N HIS A 104 9.42 -7.67 -11.71
CA HIS A 104 8.33 -8.62 -11.74
C HIS A 104 7.01 -7.89 -11.53
N GLU A 105 6.08 -7.95 -12.49
CA GLU A 105 4.77 -7.32 -12.33
C GLU A 105 3.79 -8.18 -11.50
N TYR A 106 4.01 -9.50 -11.46
CA TYR A 106 3.09 -10.47 -10.84
C TYR A 106 3.80 -11.31 -9.78
N HIS A 107 3.06 -11.76 -8.77
CA HIS A 107 3.62 -12.57 -7.67
C HIS A 107 4.19 -13.90 -8.12
N LEU A 108 3.50 -14.63 -9.00
CA LEU A 108 3.95 -15.97 -9.38
C LEU A 108 5.34 -15.96 -10.04
N PRO A 109 5.61 -15.13 -11.08
CA PRO A 109 6.96 -14.99 -11.63
C PRO A 109 8.01 -14.52 -10.62
N PHE A 110 7.62 -13.66 -9.66
CA PHE A 110 8.51 -13.23 -8.58
C PHE A 110 8.84 -14.39 -7.63
N LEU A 111 7.84 -15.13 -7.15
CA LEU A 111 8.04 -16.27 -6.26
C LEU A 111 8.86 -17.37 -6.94
N GLN A 112 8.66 -17.58 -8.24
CA GLN A 112 9.44 -18.52 -9.06
C GLN A 112 10.91 -18.14 -9.21
N SER A 113 11.28 -16.86 -9.04
CA SER A 113 12.67 -16.41 -9.11
C SER A 113 13.42 -16.56 -7.78
N LEU A 114 12.73 -16.94 -6.70
CA LEU A 114 13.31 -17.16 -5.38
C LEU A 114 13.66 -18.64 -5.15
N ASP A 115 14.69 -18.88 -4.35
CA ASP A 115 15.11 -20.22 -3.95
C ASP A 115 13.94 -21.03 -3.33
N GLY A 116 13.65 -22.18 -3.93
CA GLY A 116 12.57 -23.09 -3.52
C GLY A 116 11.19 -22.72 -4.06
N GLY A 117 11.07 -21.70 -4.91
CA GLY A 117 9.85 -21.32 -5.61
C GLY A 117 9.78 -21.75 -7.08
N GLU A 118 10.85 -22.33 -7.63
CA GLU A 118 11.05 -22.55 -9.07
C GLU A 118 10.00 -23.49 -9.70
N ALA A 119 9.45 -24.39 -8.88
CA ALA A 119 8.43 -25.36 -9.29
C ALA A 119 7.00 -24.89 -9.03
N LEU A 120 6.79 -23.72 -8.40
CA LEU A 120 5.45 -23.21 -8.12
C LEU A 120 4.71 -22.98 -9.44
N ASP A 121 3.49 -23.48 -9.53
CA ASP A 121 2.58 -23.14 -10.61
C ASP A 121 1.43 -22.24 -10.15
N PHE A 122 0.46 -22.01 -11.03
CA PHE A 122 -0.68 -21.18 -10.72
C PHE A 122 -1.61 -21.82 -9.67
N ASP A 123 -1.78 -23.15 -9.69
CA ASP A 123 -2.62 -23.86 -8.74
C ASP A 123 -1.98 -23.85 -7.34
N ASP A 124 -0.66 -24.01 -7.25
CA ASP A 124 0.10 -23.84 -6.01
C ASP A 124 -0.09 -22.43 -5.44
N TYR A 125 0.03 -21.40 -6.27
CA TYR A 125 -0.22 -20.01 -5.86
C TYR A 125 -1.68 -19.82 -5.38
N GLN A 126 -2.61 -20.45 -6.11
CA GLN A 126 -3.99 -20.77 -5.73
C GLN A 126 -4.16 -21.04 -4.24
N GLU A 127 -3.59 -22.17 -3.88
CA GLU A 127 -3.71 -22.81 -2.58
C GLU A 127 -2.96 -22.06 -1.49
N LEU A 128 -1.77 -21.55 -1.81
CA LEU A 128 -0.87 -20.95 -0.83
C LEU A 128 -1.23 -19.50 -0.51
N VAL A 129 -1.85 -18.77 -1.44
CA VAL A 129 -2.16 -17.33 -1.27
C VAL A 129 -3.66 -17.05 -1.21
N LEU A 130 -4.45 -17.60 -2.14
CA LEU A 130 -5.84 -17.16 -2.29
C LEU A 130 -6.84 -17.98 -1.47
N ARG A 131 -6.68 -19.31 -1.41
CA ARG A 131 -7.63 -20.21 -0.74
C ARG A 131 -7.42 -20.23 0.77
N ARG A 132 -8.42 -19.78 1.51
CA ARG A 132 -8.34 -19.57 2.98
C ARG A 132 -8.01 -20.84 3.75
N ALA A 133 -8.50 -22.00 3.31
CA ALA A 133 -8.30 -23.27 4.02
C ALA A 133 -6.85 -23.78 3.96
N THR A 134 -6.11 -23.44 2.91
CA THR A 134 -4.74 -23.94 2.64
C THR A 134 -3.68 -22.84 2.69
N ARG A 135 -4.11 -21.58 2.83
CA ARG A 135 -3.25 -20.40 2.77
C ARG A 135 -2.06 -20.52 3.72
N ALA A 136 -0.87 -20.37 3.17
CA ALA A 136 0.37 -20.25 3.92
C ALA A 136 0.94 -18.83 3.88
N TRP A 137 0.57 -18.04 2.86
CA TRP A 137 1.04 -16.69 2.65
C TRP A 137 -0.12 -15.72 2.41
N TRP A 138 0.00 -14.53 2.97
CA TRP A 138 -0.76 -13.36 2.55
C TRP A 138 -0.18 -12.81 1.25
N GLY A 139 -1.03 -12.28 0.39
CA GLY A 139 -0.65 -11.55 -0.82
C GLY A 139 -1.53 -10.33 -0.99
N GLY A 140 -0.96 -9.23 -1.48
CA GLY A 140 -1.70 -7.99 -1.69
C GLY A 140 -0.81 -6.87 -2.21
N GLU A 141 -1.31 -5.64 -2.12
CA GLU A 141 -0.58 -4.44 -2.56
C GLU A 141 -0.57 -3.38 -1.47
N VAL A 142 0.50 -2.59 -1.45
CA VAL A 142 0.58 -1.31 -0.76
C VAL A 142 0.67 -0.21 -1.81
N ARG A 143 -0.11 0.87 -1.67
CA ARG A 143 -0.01 2.05 -2.53
C ARG A 143 -0.26 3.33 -1.76
N VAL A 144 0.30 4.43 -2.26
CA VAL A 144 0.08 5.76 -1.67
C VAL A 144 -1.25 6.33 -2.16
N LEU A 145 -2.09 6.80 -1.24
CA LEU A 145 -3.26 7.62 -1.53
C LEU A 145 -3.00 9.03 -1.00
N GLU A 146 -3.10 10.03 -1.88
CA GLU A 146 -3.08 11.46 -1.54
C GLU A 146 -4.42 11.90 -0.92
N ARG A 147 -4.82 11.22 0.14
CA ARG A 147 -6.09 11.40 0.85
C ARG A 147 -5.85 11.33 2.35
N PRO A 148 -6.61 12.11 3.15
CA PRO A 148 -6.50 12.05 4.60
C PRO A 148 -6.78 10.65 5.16
N HIS A 149 -5.99 10.23 6.14
CA HIS A 149 -6.14 8.95 6.82
C HIS A 149 -7.48 8.90 7.58
N PRO A 150 -8.32 7.86 7.41
CA PRO A 150 -9.69 7.84 7.93
C PRO A 150 -9.82 8.02 9.44
N LEU A 151 -8.84 7.53 10.22
CA LEU A 151 -8.88 7.59 11.68
C LEU A 151 -8.11 8.78 12.27
N THR A 152 -6.99 9.14 11.66
CA THR A 152 -6.05 10.13 12.25
C THR A 152 -6.12 11.48 11.56
N GLY A 153 -6.71 11.58 10.38
CA GLY A 153 -6.72 12.78 9.55
C GLY A 153 -5.35 13.15 8.97
N GLY A 154 -4.33 12.29 9.13
CA GLY A 154 -3.00 12.51 8.56
C GLY A 154 -3.06 12.69 7.04
N PRO A 155 -2.15 13.45 6.42
CA PRO A 155 -2.32 13.92 5.04
C PRO A 155 -2.19 12.82 3.97
N ILE A 156 -1.57 11.70 4.30
CA ILE A 156 -1.31 10.58 3.40
C ILE A 156 -1.88 9.31 4.02
N THR A 157 -2.45 8.46 3.17
CA THR A 157 -2.87 7.10 3.53
C THR A 157 -2.08 6.10 2.70
N PHE A 158 -1.50 5.10 3.34
CA PHE A 158 -0.97 3.94 2.64
C PHE A 158 -2.07 2.89 2.57
N ALA A 159 -2.66 2.73 1.38
CA ALA A 159 -3.70 1.75 1.14
C ALA A 159 -3.09 0.36 1.05
N VAL A 160 -3.59 -0.54 1.90
CA VAL A 160 -3.22 -1.95 1.92
C VAL A 160 -4.39 -2.77 1.39
N SER A 161 -4.19 -3.48 0.30
CA SER A 161 -5.16 -4.45 -0.20
C SER A 161 -4.80 -5.87 0.23
N LEU A 162 -5.76 -6.78 0.09
CA LEU A 162 -5.58 -8.20 0.33
C LEU A 162 -6.21 -8.99 -0.82
N TYR A 163 -5.47 -9.97 -1.34
CA TYR A 163 -5.99 -10.88 -2.34
C TYR A 163 -6.74 -12.04 -1.69
N THR A 164 -8.01 -12.19 -2.06
CA THR A 164 -8.88 -13.31 -1.67
C THR A 164 -9.71 -13.73 -2.88
N GLU A 165 -10.18 -14.98 -2.91
CA GLU A 165 -11.21 -15.38 -3.85
C GLU A 165 -12.60 -14.94 -3.36
N ASP A 166 -13.47 -14.54 -4.28
CA ASP A 166 -14.86 -14.12 -3.97
C ASP A 166 -15.84 -15.31 -3.88
N THR A 167 -15.33 -16.51 -3.59
CA THR A 167 -16.13 -17.72 -3.35
C THR A 167 -16.54 -17.82 -1.88
N PRO A 168 -17.69 -18.44 -1.55
CA PRO A 168 -18.23 -18.45 -0.19
C PRO A 168 -17.23 -18.85 0.92
N ASP A 169 -16.35 -19.83 0.65
CA ASP A 169 -15.40 -20.35 1.62
C ASP A 169 -14.08 -19.54 1.71
N ASN A 170 -13.81 -18.69 0.72
CA ASN A 170 -12.55 -17.93 0.61
C ASN A 170 -12.73 -16.41 0.74
N ARG A 171 -13.98 -15.94 0.83
CA ARG A 171 -14.29 -14.52 1.03
C ARG A 171 -13.56 -13.96 2.24
N LEU A 172 -13.15 -12.70 2.09
CA LEU A 172 -12.59 -11.89 3.16
C LEU A 172 -13.46 -11.96 4.41
N VAL A 173 -12.81 -12.18 5.56
CA VAL A 173 -13.40 -12.00 6.89
C VAL A 173 -12.60 -11.00 7.71
N ILE A 174 -13.19 -10.49 8.80
CA ILE A 174 -12.55 -9.50 9.68
C ILE A 174 -11.19 -9.94 10.21
N ASP A 175 -11.03 -11.23 10.54
CA ASP A 175 -9.77 -11.77 11.05
C ASP A 175 -8.64 -11.73 10.00
N ASP A 176 -8.97 -11.80 8.71
CA ASP A 176 -7.98 -11.66 7.65
C ASP A 176 -7.41 -10.23 7.62
N VAL A 177 -8.29 -9.22 7.78
CA VAL A 177 -7.87 -7.80 7.83
C VAL A 177 -7.00 -7.54 9.06
N ARG A 178 -7.37 -8.07 10.23
CA ARG A 178 -6.56 -7.98 11.46
C ARG A 178 -5.19 -8.62 11.27
N ALA A 179 -5.14 -9.81 10.67
CA ALA A 179 -3.91 -10.54 10.44
C ALA A 179 -2.97 -9.76 9.51
N VAL A 180 -3.48 -9.23 8.39
CA VAL A 180 -2.69 -8.42 7.46
C VAL A 180 -2.24 -7.10 8.09
N HIS A 181 -3.10 -6.43 8.86
CA HIS A 181 -2.71 -5.22 9.58
C HIS A 181 -1.53 -5.49 10.54
N ALA A 182 -1.57 -6.60 11.29
CA ALA A 182 -0.47 -6.99 12.17
C ALA A 182 0.82 -7.35 11.39
N VAL A 183 0.71 -7.91 10.18
CA VAL A 183 1.85 -8.10 9.27
C VAL A 183 2.44 -6.75 8.89
N MET A 184 1.61 -5.80 8.44
CA MET A 184 2.08 -4.47 8.01
C MET A 184 2.73 -3.69 9.15
N GLN A 185 2.19 -3.77 10.37
CA GLN A 185 2.82 -3.13 11.55
C GLN A 185 4.22 -3.66 11.83
N ARG A 186 4.48 -4.94 11.57
CA ARG A 186 5.79 -5.56 11.75
C ARG A 186 6.74 -5.26 10.60
N CYS A 187 6.23 -5.33 9.37
CA CYS A 187 7.04 -5.30 8.15
C CYS A 187 7.18 -3.90 7.56
N ALA A 188 6.44 -2.93 8.07
CA ALA A 188 6.56 -1.54 7.68
C ALA A 188 6.31 -0.60 8.87
N PRO A 189 7.12 -0.70 9.95
CA PRO A 189 6.84 -0.03 11.22
C PRO A 189 6.81 1.50 11.10
N GLY A 190 7.62 2.08 10.21
CA GLY A 190 7.64 3.54 9.98
C GLY A 190 6.38 4.08 9.30
N LEU A 191 5.62 3.21 8.62
CA LEU A 191 4.37 3.54 7.92
C LEU A 191 3.11 3.11 8.69
N ALA A 192 3.29 2.37 9.79
CA ALA A 192 2.22 1.66 10.51
C ALA A 192 1.01 2.54 10.86
N ALA A 193 1.24 3.78 11.29
CA ALA A 193 0.19 4.71 11.72
C ALA A 193 -0.65 5.30 10.58
N ALA A 194 -0.24 5.08 9.33
CA ALA A 194 -0.87 5.64 8.14
C ALA A 194 -1.47 4.55 7.21
N PHE A 195 -1.48 3.29 7.63
CA PHE A 195 -2.11 2.21 6.86
C PHE A 195 -3.62 2.22 6.99
N ALA A 196 -4.31 2.05 5.86
CA ALA A 196 -5.74 1.73 5.82
C ALA A 196 -6.00 0.55 4.89
N PHE A 197 -6.85 -0.38 5.32
CA PHE A 197 -7.31 -1.46 4.46
C PHE A 197 -8.22 -0.91 3.35
N VAL A 198 -8.01 -1.36 2.11
CA VAL A 198 -8.84 -0.99 0.94
C VAL A 198 -9.39 -2.25 0.27
N PRO A 199 -10.72 -2.41 0.16
CA PRO A 199 -11.31 -3.54 -0.56
C PRO A 199 -11.11 -3.39 -2.08
N VAL A 200 -10.75 -4.49 -2.74
CA VAL A 200 -10.47 -4.50 -4.20
C VAL A 200 -11.58 -5.15 -5.04
N SER A 201 -12.54 -5.84 -4.43
CA SER A 201 -13.73 -6.39 -5.10
C SER A 201 -15.04 -5.84 -4.52
N ASN A 202 -16.16 -6.06 -5.22
CA ASN A 202 -17.50 -5.66 -4.72
C ASN A 202 -17.89 -6.44 -3.46
N GLU A 203 -17.53 -7.72 -3.41
CA GLU A 203 -17.71 -8.62 -2.29
C GLU A 203 -16.89 -8.13 -1.10
N GLN A 204 -15.60 -7.84 -1.29
CA GLN A 204 -14.76 -7.26 -0.24
C GLN A 204 -15.32 -5.92 0.25
N ARG A 205 -15.84 -5.07 -0.64
CA ARG A 205 -16.45 -3.79 -0.24
C ARG A 205 -17.68 -4.00 0.63
N THR A 206 -18.53 -4.96 0.28
CA THR A 206 -19.71 -5.33 1.09
C THR A 206 -19.28 -5.80 2.48
N THR A 207 -18.26 -6.66 2.56
CA THR A 207 -17.68 -7.08 3.84
C THR A 207 -17.09 -5.91 4.61
N ALA A 208 -16.27 -5.07 3.96
CA ALA A 208 -15.58 -3.94 4.57
C ALA A 208 -16.56 -2.96 5.23
N VAL A 209 -17.66 -2.62 4.56
CA VAL A 209 -18.75 -1.80 5.12
C VAL A 209 -19.33 -2.44 6.39
N ALA A 210 -19.50 -3.77 6.41
CA ALA A 210 -20.07 -4.46 7.55
C ALA A 210 -19.12 -4.53 8.76
N ILE A 211 -17.80 -4.46 8.56
CA ILE A 211 -16.78 -4.63 9.61
C ILE A 211 -16.04 -3.33 9.98
N GLU A 212 -16.22 -2.25 9.23
CA GLU A 212 -15.51 -0.96 9.38
C GLU A 212 -15.56 -0.44 10.81
N ALA A 213 -16.75 -0.31 11.39
CA ALA A 213 -16.91 0.27 12.73
C ALA A 213 -16.19 -0.55 13.82
N THR A 214 -16.17 -1.88 13.68
CA THR A 214 -15.45 -2.78 14.59
C THR A 214 -13.95 -2.59 14.46
N LEU A 215 -13.43 -2.56 13.23
CA LEU A 215 -12.00 -2.34 12.96
C LEU A 215 -11.54 -0.95 13.42
N ALA A 216 -12.36 0.09 13.21
CA ALA A 216 -12.06 1.44 13.66
C ALA A 216 -11.95 1.53 15.18
N ALA A 217 -12.80 0.82 15.93
CA ALA A 217 -12.70 0.73 17.40
C ALA A 217 -11.42 0.03 17.88
N GLU A 218 -10.78 -0.77 17.02
CA GLU A 218 -9.50 -1.44 17.24
C GLU A 218 -8.30 -0.63 16.71
N GLY A 219 -8.53 0.56 16.16
CA GLY A 219 -7.49 1.41 15.58
C GLY A 219 -7.05 0.98 14.17
N ILE A 220 -7.79 0.08 13.52
CA ILE A 220 -7.52 -0.37 12.15
C ILE A 220 -8.37 0.46 11.20
N ALA A 221 -7.73 1.29 10.38
CA ALA A 221 -8.44 2.11 9.41
C ALA A 221 -8.92 1.27 8.22
N VAL A 222 -10.13 1.56 7.75
CA VAL A 222 -10.66 1.07 6.49
C VAL A 222 -10.95 2.29 5.62
N TRP A 223 -10.53 2.25 4.37
CA TRP A 223 -10.88 3.26 3.39
C TRP A 223 -11.83 2.65 2.37
N LEU A 224 -13.04 3.22 2.31
CA LEU A 224 -14.12 2.79 1.41
C LEU A 224 -14.18 3.76 0.21
N PRO A 225 -13.81 3.31 -1.01
CA PRO A 225 -13.90 4.12 -2.22
C PRO A 225 -15.35 4.49 -2.61
#